data_AF-A0A3D4S3R5-F1
#
_entry.id   AF-A0A3D4S3R5-F1
#
_cell.length_a   1.000
_cell.length_b   1.000
_cell.length_c   1.000
_cell.angle_alpha   90.00
_cell.angle_beta   90.00
_cell.angle_gamma   90.00
#
_symmetry.space_group_name_H-M   'P 1'
#
loop_
_entity.id
_entity.type
_entity.pdbx_description
1 polymer ?
#
loop_
_entity_poly.entity_id
_entity_poly.type
_entity_poly.pdbx_seq_one_letter_code
_entity_poly.pdbx_strand_id
1 'polypeptide(L)'
;MKGNGMNYSEYILLSLIDQVTLAESPPLNSSLLYHIVTGKNTSYQWVKLAELHVYSFFAVFPSLTQDVFNQQISRMERQGLISCNKQNGQKNNRDLIDITERGKRFLASYRRQWPMIRCDEQARYYNLKSIIMKSFVQVNQYISAYSADVKITEPYIMDEALQAFVRDFWIKYLSADRLQEYLTSLYRQLEVLPPLVADIFMASLVGRPETFNPTSEQLTTYFKVSSSYLEDIYWQLLVSLKQENQLISNLFAEAVKVFGIVPVTYQKSVDLYQRSYSLDKIATLRQLKASTIVEHLFLYSLLIPDFSFRNNHDPLLIKQTRQYIEQCQKSKKRLLFSDLKKRIGRDNLPYSYVLFARISLTGGVPWH
;
A
#
# COMPACT_ATOMS: atom_id res chain seq x y z
N MET A 1 11.93 -29.19 14.43
CA MET A 1 12.72 -29.11 13.19
C MET A 1 12.73 -27.67 12.70
N LYS A 2 13.84 -26.94 12.90
CA LYS A 2 14.04 -25.57 12.38
C LYS A 2 14.41 -25.68 10.90
N GLY A 3 13.39 -25.74 10.04
CA GLY A 3 13.54 -26.06 8.62
C GLY A 3 14.18 -24.94 7.80
N ASN A 4 15.05 -25.33 6.87
CA ASN A 4 15.65 -24.54 5.80
C ASN A 4 14.63 -23.98 4.77
N GLY A 5 13.41 -23.65 5.21
CA GLY A 5 12.37 -23.04 4.38
C GLY A 5 12.51 -21.52 4.36
N MET A 6 12.23 -20.91 3.21
CA MET A 6 12.05 -19.46 3.10
C MET A 6 10.92 -19.03 4.05
N ASN A 7 11.02 -17.85 4.67
CA ASN A 7 9.88 -17.29 5.41
C ASN A 7 9.02 -16.42 4.48
N TYR A 8 7.77 -16.16 4.87
CA TYR A 8 6.86 -15.40 4.02
C TYR A 8 7.38 -14.01 3.63
N SER A 9 8.06 -13.32 4.55
CA SER A 9 8.65 -12.00 4.25
C SER A 9 9.71 -12.07 3.14
N GLU A 10 10.56 -13.09 3.13
CA GLU A 10 11.54 -13.29 2.05
C GLU A 10 10.88 -13.61 0.73
N TYR A 11 9.79 -14.37 0.75
CA TYR A 11 9.02 -14.64 -0.46
C TYR A 11 8.45 -13.36 -1.08
N ILE A 12 7.91 -12.46 -0.25
CA ILE A 12 7.41 -11.16 -0.70
C ILE A 12 8.56 -10.26 -1.18
N LEU A 13 9.69 -10.23 -0.49
CA LEU A 13 10.87 -9.49 -0.95
C LEU A 13 11.37 -10.01 -2.30
N LEU A 14 11.48 -11.32 -2.47
CA LEU A 14 11.92 -11.93 -3.72
C LEU A 14 10.90 -11.70 -4.85
N SER A 15 9.61 -11.71 -4.53
CA SER A 15 8.53 -11.38 -5.47
C SER A 15 8.57 -9.94 -5.96
N LEU A 16 8.93 -9.00 -5.08
CA LEU A 16 9.14 -7.59 -5.43
C LEU A 16 10.36 -7.41 -6.33
N ILE A 17 11.48 -8.08 -6.00
CA ILE A 17 12.69 -8.04 -6.83
C ILE A 17 12.40 -8.60 -8.23
N ASP A 18 11.74 -9.77 -8.32
CA ASP A 18 11.35 -10.40 -9.59
C ASP A 18 10.50 -9.47 -10.46
N GLN A 19 9.49 -8.82 -9.86
CA GLN A 19 8.62 -7.91 -10.61
C GLN A 19 9.40 -6.73 -11.21
N VAL A 20 10.32 -6.14 -10.45
CA VAL A 20 11.09 -4.99 -10.96
C VAL A 20 12.10 -5.41 -12.02
N THR A 21 12.75 -6.57 -11.87
CA THR A 21 13.66 -7.10 -12.89
C THR A 21 12.94 -7.39 -14.22
N LEU A 22 11.71 -7.91 -14.17
CA LEU A 22 10.90 -8.16 -15.38
C LEU A 22 10.50 -6.88 -16.14
N ALA A 23 10.41 -5.74 -15.46
CA ALA A 23 9.99 -4.47 -16.03
C ALA A 23 11.12 -3.72 -16.79
N GLU A 24 12.24 -4.39 -17.11
CA GLU A 24 13.48 -3.78 -17.66
C GLU A 24 13.94 -2.53 -16.90
N SER A 25 13.53 -2.43 -15.63
CA SER A 25 13.81 -1.30 -14.77
C SER A 25 15.24 -1.42 -14.22
N PRO A 26 15.88 -0.29 -13.83
CA PRO A 26 17.18 -0.36 -13.21
C PRO A 26 17.12 -1.22 -11.94
N PRO A 27 18.17 -2.00 -11.64
CA PRO A 27 18.19 -2.89 -10.48
C PRO A 27 17.87 -2.15 -9.18
N LEU A 28 17.16 -2.83 -8.29
CA LEU A 28 16.64 -2.24 -7.06
C LEU A 28 17.78 -1.92 -6.10
N ASN A 29 17.77 -0.70 -5.58
CA ASN A 29 18.57 -0.39 -4.41
C ASN A 29 17.94 -1.05 -3.17
N SER A 30 18.74 -1.77 -2.39
CA SER A 30 18.36 -2.33 -1.09
C SER A 30 17.57 -1.36 -0.18
N SER A 31 17.98 -0.08 -0.11
CA SER A 31 17.27 0.94 0.67
C SER A 31 15.89 1.29 0.09
N LEU A 32 15.73 1.27 -1.23
CA LEU A 32 14.43 1.49 -1.86
C LEU A 32 13.50 0.29 -1.58
N LEU A 33 14.03 -0.93 -1.70
CA LEU A 33 13.32 -2.15 -1.37
C LEU A 33 12.78 -2.11 0.06
N TYR A 34 13.65 -1.81 1.04
CA TYR A 34 13.26 -1.63 2.44
C TYR A 34 12.16 -0.57 2.61
N HIS A 35 12.34 0.61 2.03
CA HIS A 35 11.38 1.71 2.17
C HIS A 35 10.01 1.44 1.55
N ILE A 36 9.94 0.65 0.47
CA ILE A 36 8.67 0.22 -0.12
C ILE A 36 7.95 -0.69 0.89
N VAL A 37 8.61 -1.77 1.34
CA VAL A 37 7.93 -2.78 2.16
C VAL A 37 7.58 -2.29 3.56
N THR A 38 8.34 -1.33 4.11
CA THR A 38 8.02 -0.68 5.39
C THR A 38 7.04 0.49 5.25
N GLY A 39 6.72 0.93 4.04
CA GLY A 39 5.72 1.99 3.84
C GLY A 39 6.23 3.42 4.08
N LYS A 40 7.50 3.73 3.77
CA LYS A 40 8.02 5.09 3.96
C LYS A 40 7.25 6.08 3.09
N ASN A 41 6.44 6.92 3.74
CA ASN A 41 5.50 7.80 3.07
C ASN A 41 6.13 9.16 2.68
N THR A 42 6.79 9.23 1.53
CA THR A 42 7.30 10.50 0.96
C THR A 42 6.95 10.61 -0.53
N SER A 43 6.91 11.83 -1.08
CA SER A 43 6.59 12.03 -2.50
C SER A 43 7.52 11.25 -3.43
N TYR A 44 8.80 11.11 -3.04
CA TYR A 44 9.77 10.32 -3.79
C TYR A 44 9.41 8.84 -3.83
N GLN A 45 8.99 8.26 -2.70
CA GLN A 45 8.63 6.85 -2.63
C GLN A 45 7.39 6.57 -3.46
N TRP A 46 6.38 7.42 -3.39
CA TRP A 46 5.17 7.30 -4.20
C TRP A 46 5.42 7.38 -5.71
N VAL A 47 6.29 8.29 -6.13
CA VAL A 47 6.77 8.33 -7.52
C VAL A 47 7.50 7.04 -7.89
N LYS A 48 8.26 6.43 -6.97
CA LYS A 48 8.91 5.15 -7.22
C LYS A 48 7.95 3.97 -7.29
N LEU A 49 6.90 3.95 -6.49
CA LEU A 49 5.84 2.95 -6.62
C LEU A 49 5.20 3.04 -8.01
N ALA A 50 4.96 4.25 -8.50
CA ALA A 50 4.43 4.50 -9.83
C ALA A 50 5.38 4.06 -10.95
N GLU A 51 6.65 4.47 -10.88
CA GLU A 51 7.67 4.14 -11.89
C GLU A 51 7.92 2.62 -11.99
N LEU A 52 7.73 1.88 -10.89
CA LEU A 52 8.00 0.45 -10.80
C LEU A 52 6.73 -0.42 -10.85
N HIS A 53 5.54 0.19 -10.80
CA HIS A 53 4.23 -0.48 -10.70
C HIS A 53 4.12 -1.46 -9.50
N VAL A 54 4.69 -1.14 -8.34
CA VAL A 54 4.81 -2.04 -7.17
C VAL A 54 3.92 -1.61 -5.99
N TYR A 55 2.76 -1.04 -6.26
CA TYR A 55 1.85 -0.55 -5.22
C TYR A 55 1.39 -1.65 -4.26
N SER A 56 1.13 -2.86 -4.77
CA SER A 56 0.78 -4.03 -3.94
C SER A 56 1.84 -4.43 -2.89
N PHE A 57 3.07 -3.93 -2.97
CA PHE A 57 4.14 -4.18 -2.00
C PHE A 57 4.33 -3.06 -0.97
N PHE A 58 3.60 -1.96 -1.10
CA PHE A 58 3.76 -0.84 -0.19
C PHE A 58 3.24 -1.19 1.21
N ALA A 59 4.07 -0.94 2.22
CA ALA A 59 3.73 -1.13 3.64
C ALA A 59 3.23 -2.54 4.00
N VAL A 60 3.69 -3.58 3.30
CA VAL A 60 3.38 -5.00 3.64
C VAL A 60 3.97 -5.44 4.98
N PHE A 61 5.12 -4.87 5.37
CA PHE A 61 5.82 -5.16 6.63
C PHE A 61 6.22 -3.87 7.36
N PRO A 62 5.27 -3.08 7.88
CA PRO A 62 5.55 -1.78 8.48
C PRO A 62 6.43 -1.88 9.75
N SER A 63 6.42 -3.03 10.42
CA SER A 63 7.21 -3.30 11.63
C SER A 63 8.56 -3.98 11.36
N LEU A 64 8.93 -4.19 10.09
CA LEU A 64 10.21 -4.80 9.73
C LEU A 64 11.36 -3.87 10.08
N THR A 65 12.29 -4.34 10.91
CA THR A 65 13.48 -3.57 11.28
C THR A 65 14.56 -3.69 10.20
N GLN A 66 15.44 -2.68 10.14
CA GLN A 66 16.58 -2.68 9.22
C GLN A 66 17.50 -3.89 9.42
N ASP A 67 17.72 -4.31 10.67
CA ASP A 67 18.59 -5.45 10.98
C ASP A 67 18.00 -6.77 10.48
N VAL A 68 16.70 -7.01 10.72
CA VAL A 68 16.01 -8.21 10.23
C VAL A 68 15.98 -8.21 8.70
N PHE A 69 15.71 -7.06 8.08
CA PHE A 69 15.76 -6.91 6.63
C PHE A 69 17.15 -7.25 6.07
N ASN A 70 18.21 -6.67 6.63
CA ASN A 70 19.59 -6.92 6.20
C ASN A 70 19.95 -8.41 6.34
N GLN A 71 19.54 -9.06 7.43
CA GLN A 71 19.74 -10.50 7.63
C GLN A 71 19.03 -11.34 6.56
N GLN A 72 17.81 -10.97 6.16
CA GLN A 72 17.06 -11.63 5.09
C GLN A 72 17.75 -11.46 3.74
N ILE A 73 18.20 -10.25 3.39
CA ILE A 73 18.99 -10.00 2.18
C ILE A 73 20.26 -10.86 2.16
N SER A 74 21.05 -10.84 3.23
CA SER A 74 22.28 -11.65 3.31
C SER A 74 22.02 -13.16 3.29
N ARG A 75 20.87 -13.63 3.79
CA ARG A 75 20.48 -15.04 3.69
C ARG A 75 20.12 -15.41 2.25
N MET A 76 19.30 -14.60 1.57
CA MET A 76 18.93 -14.82 0.17
C MET A 76 20.14 -14.77 -0.77
N GLU A 77 21.09 -13.87 -0.51
CA GLU A 77 22.36 -13.79 -1.26
C GLU A 77 23.21 -15.07 -1.06
N ARG A 78 23.42 -15.51 0.19
CA ARG A 78 24.16 -16.75 0.49
C ARG A 78 23.51 -18.00 -0.09
N GLN A 79 22.19 -18.01 -0.21
CA GLN A 79 21.44 -19.09 -0.85
C GLN A 79 21.51 -19.02 -2.39
N GLY A 80 22.11 -17.96 -2.96
CA GLY A 80 22.19 -17.73 -4.39
C GLY A 80 20.83 -17.43 -5.01
N LEU A 81 19.89 -16.86 -4.26
CA LEU A 81 18.57 -16.47 -4.76
C LEU A 81 18.63 -15.09 -5.41
N ILE A 82 19.43 -14.19 -4.85
CA ILE A 82 19.67 -12.84 -5.35
C ILE A 82 21.18 -12.64 -5.56
N SER A 83 21.53 -11.69 -6.41
CA SER A 83 22.89 -11.15 -6.54
C SER A 83 22.93 -9.72 -6.05
N CYS A 84 23.96 -9.36 -5.28
CA CYS A 84 24.19 -7.99 -4.83
C CYS A 84 25.45 -7.45 -5.50
N ASN A 85 25.27 -6.55 -6.46
CA ASN A 85 26.38 -5.86 -7.10
C ASN A 85 26.77 -4.63 -6.27
N LYS A 86 27.89 -4.74 -5.55
CA LYS A 86 28.52 -3.59 -4.88
C LYS A 86 29.14 -2.72 -5.97
N GLN A 87 28.60 -1.53 -6.20
CA GLN A 87 29.27 -0.57 -7.08
C GLN A 87 30.58 -0.11 -6.41
N ASN A 88 31.70 -0.66 -6.87
CA ASN A 88 33.03 -0.32 -6.39
C ASN A 88 33.27 1.21 -6.47
N GLY A 89 33.57 1.85 -5.33
CA GLY A 89 34.26 3.14 -5.28
C GLY A 89 33.46 4.39 -4.88
N GLN A 90 32.15 4.33 -4.60
CA GLN A 90 31.43 5.48 -4.02
C GLN A 90 31.06 5.22 -2.55
N LYS A 91 31.42 6.16 -1.67
CA LYS A 91 31.18 6.15 -0.20
C LYS A 91 29.73 5.92 0.24
N ASN A 92 28.78 5.86 -0.70
CA ASN A 92 27.37 5.54 -0.48
C ASN A 92 27.02 4.26 -1.25
N ASN A 93 27.51 3.10 -0.78
CA ASN A 93 27.19 1.78 -1.33
C ASN A 93 25.67 1.64 -1.45
N ARG A 94 25.15 1.66 -2.69
CA ARG A 94 23.81 1.18 -2.98
C ARG A 94 24.01 -0.20 -3.56
N ASP A 95 23.84 -1.22 -2.72
CA ASP A 95 23.84 -2.60 -3.19
C ASP A 95 22.65 -2.74 -4.16
N LEU A 96 22.99 -2.88 -5.43
CA LEU A 96 22.02 -3.16 -6.48
C LEU A 96 21.68 -4.63 -6.38
N ILE A 97 20.40 -4.91 -6.16
CA ILE A 97 19.87 -6.26 -5.96
C ILE A 97 19.19 -6.69 -7.26
N ASP A 98 19.51 -7.89 -7.69
CA ASP A 98 18.84 -8.56 -8.81
C ASP A 98 18.48 -10.00 -8.43
N ILE A 99 17.42 -10.54 -9.04
CA ILE A 99 17.03 -11.94 -8.86
C ILE A 99 17.86 -12.83 -9.78
N THR A 100 18.33 -13.96 -9.26
CA THR A 100 19.03 -14.97 -10.07
C THR A 100 18.04 -15.95 -10.70
N GLU A 101 18.48 -16.73 -11.70
CA GLU A 101 17.68 -17.84 -12.24
C GLU A 101 17.33 -18.92 -11.20
N ARG A 102 18.18 -19.08 -10.18
CA ARG A 102 17.84 -19.93 -9.02
C ARG A 102 16.72 -19.28 -8.20
N GLY A 103 16.80 -17.98 -7.94
CA GLY A 103 15.76 -17.20 -7.27
C GLY A 103 14.41 -17.31 -7.98
N LYS A 104 14.38 -17.17 -9.31
CA LYS A 104 13.13 -17.31 -10.09
C LYS A 104 12.52 -18.70 -9.99
N ARG A 105 13.33 -19.76 -10.15
CA ARG A 105 12.87 -21.15 -10.00
C ARG A 105 12.38 -21.43 -8.58
N PHE A 106 13.10 -20.91 -7.59
CA PHE A 106 12.70 -20.99 -6.19
C PHE A 106 11.38 -20.27 -5.96
N LEU A 107 11.21 -19.04 -6.46
CA LEU A 107 9.96 -18.30 -6.34
C LEU A 107 8.78 -19.07 -6.95
N ALA A 108 8.97 -19.65 -8.13
CA ALA A 108 7.96 -20.46 -8.82
C ALA A 108 7.50 -21.68 -7.99
N SER A 109 8.39 -22.32 -7.22
CA SER A 109 8.01 -23.46 -6.36
C SER A 109 7.14 -23.06 -5.16
N TYR A 110 7.22 -21.81 -4.69
CA TYR A 110 6.42 -21.32 -3.56
C TYR A 110 5.13 -20.62 -3.97
N ARG A 111 4.94 -20.25 -5.25
CA ARG A 111 3.70 -19.58 -5.73
C ARG A 111 2.42 -20.36 -5.43
N ARG A 112 2.48 -21.71 -5.45
CA ARG A 112 1.33 -22.55 -5.09
C ARG A 112 1.04 -22.54 -3.59
N GLN A 113 2.07 -22.43 -2.76
CA GLN A 113 1.95 -22.40 -1.30
C GLN A 113 1.47 -21.02 -0.82
N TRP A 114 1.97 -19.95 -1.43
CA TRP A 114 1.66 -18.56 -1.10
C TRP A 114 1.15 -17.80 -2.32
N PRO A 115 -0.09 -18.07 -2.75
CA PRO A 115 -0.72 -17.31 -3.82
C PRO A 115 -0.76 -15.83 -3.43
N MET A 116 -0.37 -14.95 -4.35
CA MET A 116 -0.49 -13.50 -4.16
C MET A 116 -1.70 -13.03 -4.93
N ILE A 117 -2.61 -12.32 -4.26
CA ILE A 117 -3.82 -11.75 -4.86
C ILE A 117 -3.54 -10.35 -5.42
N ARG A 118 -2.37 -9.75 -5.10
CA ARG A 118 -1.78 -8.51 -5.67
C ARG A 118 -2.83 -7.47 -6.04
N CYS A 119 -3.26 -6.69 -5.04
CA CYS A 119 -4.14 -5.56 -5.28
C CYS A 119 -3.37 -4.24 -5.11
N ASP A 120 -3.25 -3.45 -6.18
CA ASP A 120 -2.54 -2.17 -6.15
C ASP A 120 -3.20 -1.14 -5.22
N GLU A 121 -4.53 -1.21 -5.04
CA GLU A 121 -5.24 -0.33 -4.10
C GLU A 121 -4.83 -0.51 -2.64
N GLN A 122 -4.10 -1.58 -2.29
CA GLN A 122 -3.51 -1.72 -0.95
C GLN A 122 -2.67 -0.49 -0.57
N ALA A 123 -1.84 0.03 -1.49
CA ALA A 123 -1.03 1.21 -1.21
C ALA A 123 -1.89 2.42 -0.87
N ARG A 124 -3.06 2.55 -1.51
CA ARG A 124 -3.96 3.68 -1.28
C ARG A 124 -4.49 3.72 0.15
N TYR A 125 -4.84 2.56 0.69
CA TYR A 125 -5.51 2.43 1.98
C TYR A 125 -4.58 2.02 3.13
N TYR A 126 -3.26 2.05 2.93
CA TYR A 126 -2.30 1.54 3.93
C TYR A 126 -2.46 2.16 5.33
N ASN A 127 -2.73 3.47 5.43
CA ASN A 127 -2.98 4.16 6.71
C ASN A 127 -4.27 3.72 7.40
N LEU A 128 -5.24 3.22 6.62
CA LEU A 128 -6.56 2.80 7.11
C LEU A 128 -6.67 1.28 7.23
N LYS A 129 -5.65 0.51 6.82
CA LYS A 129 -5.66 -0.96 6.81
C LYS A 129 -6.22 -1.55 8.10
N SER A 130 -5.64 -1.18 9.26
CA SER A 130 -6.09 -1.71 10.55
C SER A 130 -7.52 -1.31 10.90
N ILE A 131 -7.94 -0.09 10.55
CA ILE A 131 -9.30 0.40 10.85
C ILE A 131 -10.30 -0.38 10.01
N ILE A 132 -10.06 -0.47 8.70
CA ILE A 132 -10.94 -1.15 7.75
C ILE A 132 -11.04 -2.65 8.08
N MET A 133 -9.93 -3.32 8.38
CA MET A 133 -9.95 -4.74 8.76
C MET A 133 -10.78 -4.96 10.04
N LYS A 134 -10.56 -4.16 11.09
CA LYS A 134 -11.33 -4.28 12.33
C LYS A 134 -12.82 -3.96 12.11
N SER A 135 -13.13 -2.93 11.32
CA SER A 135 -14.50 -2.61 10.95
C SER A 135 -15.17 -3.75 10.19
N PHE A 136 -14.46 -4.38 9.25
CA PHE A 136 -14.98 -5.50 8.48
C PHE A 136 -15.25 -6.73 9.35
N VAL A 137 -14.34 -7.05 10.29
CA VAL A 137 -14.57 -8.10 11.32
C VAL A 137 -15.85 -7.80 12.10
N GLN A 138 -15.96 -6.56 12.60
CA GLN A 138 -17.10 -6.16 13.42
C GLN A 138 -18.40 -6.17 12.60
N VAL A 139 -18.42 -5.69 11.36
CA VAL A 139 -19.58 -5.77 10.45
C VAL A 139 -20.04 -7.22 10.29
N ASN A 140 -19.12 -8.16 10.08
CA ASN A 140 -19.47 -9.59 9.97
C ASN A 140 -20.09 -10.15 11.26
N GLN A 141 -19.62 -9.70 12.43
CA GLN A 141 -20.26 -10.05 13.70
C GLN A 141 -21.73 -9.57 13.74
N TYR A 142 -22.01 -8.33 13.30
CA TYR A 142 -23.38 -7.82 13.19
C TYR A 142 -24.21 -8.61 12.17
N ILE A 143 -23.65 -8.98 11.02
CA ILE A 143 -24.32 -9.84 10.01
C ILE A 143 -24.71 -11.18 10.64
N SER A 144 -23.78 -11.83 11.33
CA SER A 144 -24.00 -13.13 11.97
C SER A 144 -25.03 -13.08 13.10
N ALA A 145 -25.04 -12.01 13.89
CA ALA A 145 -26.00 -11.80 14.95
C ALA A 145 -27.41 -11.50 14.40
N TYR A 146 -27.50 -10.65 13.38
CA TYR A 146 -28.75 -10.34 12.68
C TYR A 146 -29.40 -11.57 12.05
N SER A 147 -28.62 -12.42 11.37
CA SER A 147 -29.15 -13.64 10.75
C SER A 147 -29.61 -14.69 11.77
N ALA A 148 -29.12 -14.63 13.01
CA ALA A 148 -29.51 -15.51 14.10
C ALA A 148 -30.59 -14.92 15.03
N ASP A 149 -31.06 -13.70 14.76
CA ASP A 149 -31.94 -12.91 15.64
C ASP A 149 -31.40 -12.77 17.07
N VAL A 150 -30.07 -12.58 17.18
CA VAL A 150 -29.35 -12.40 18.44
C VAL A 150 -28.86 -10.96 18.55
N LYS A 151 -28.96 -10.37 19.75
CA LYS A 151 -28.36 -9.07 20.04
C LYS A 151 -26.88 -9.23 20.40
N ILE A 152 -26.03 -8.35 19.87
CA ILE A 152 -24.64 -8.27 20.31
C ILE A 152 -24.60 -7.58 21.68
N THR A 153 -24.32 -8.36 22.73
CA THR A 153 -24.09 -7.88 24.09
C THR A 153 -22.62 -7.49 24.31
N GLU A 154 -21.71 -8.20 23.65
CA GLU A 154 -20.26 -8.01 23.77
C GLU A 154 -19.63 -7.93 22.37
N PRO A 155 -19.23 -6.73 21.91
CA PRO A 155 -18.57 -6.58 20.63
C PRO A 155 -17.15 -7.17 20.68
N TYR A 156 -16.74 -7.82 19.60
CA TYR A 156 -15.39 -8.39 19.50
C TYR A 156 -14.29 -7.31 19.55
N ILE A 157 -14.57 -6.13 19.00
CA ILE A 157 -13.67 -4.98 19.08
C ILE A 157 -14.20 -3.97 20.12
N MET A 158 -13.42 -3.71 21.16
CA MET A 158 -13.79 -2.83 22.29
C MET A 158 -13.56 -1.34 22.04
N ASP A 159 -13.07 -0.94 20.86
CA ASP A 159 -12.84 0.46 20.51
C ASP A 159 -14.18 1.19 20.26
N GLU A 160 -14.54 2.13 21.15
CA GLU A 160 -15.83 2.83 21.11
C GLU A 160 -16.04 3.65 19.82
N ALA A 161 -14.98 4.30 19.31
CA ALA A 161 -15.07 5.11 18.11
C ALA A 161 -15.30 4.22 16.87
N LEU A 162 -14.61 3.09 16.82
CA LEU A 162 -14.81 2.08 15.78
C LEU A 162 -16.22 1.46 15.87
N GLN A 163 -16.71 1.16 17.08
CA GLN A 163 -18.05 0.62 17.26
C GLN A 163 -19.12 1.60 16.80
N ALA A 164 -18.98 2.89 17.15
CA ALA A 164 -19.89 3.93 16.68
C ALA A 164 -19.88 4.01 15.14
N PHE A 165 -18.70 4.03 14.53
CA PHE A 165 -18.54 3.98 13.08
C PHE A 165 -19.25 2.78 12.44
N VAL A 166 -19.06 1.57 12.99
CA VAL A 166 -19.67 0.35 12.44
C VAL A 166 -21.19 0.35 12.61
N ARG A 167 -21.71 0.87 13.73
CA ARG A 167 -23.17 1.01 13.92
C ARG A 167 -23.78 1.99 12.92
N ASP A 168 -23.15 3.15 12.72
CA ASP A 168 -23.63 4.15 11.75
C ASP A 168 -23.57 3.60 10.32
N PHE A 169 -22.49 2.89 9.99
CA PHE A 169 -22.34 2.18 8.73
C PHE A 169 -23.46 1.14 8.52
N TRP A 170 -23.71 0.31 9.53
CA TRP A 170 -24.73 -0.72 9.52
C TRP A 170 -26.12 -0.15 9.25
N ILE A 171 -26.52 0.87 10.03
CA ILE A 171 -27.83 1.52 9.90
C ILE A 171 -28.01 2.15 8.51
N LYS A 172 -26.94 2.72 7.96
CA LYS A 172 -26.99 3.46 6.70
C LYS A 172 -27.00 2.57 5.47
N TYR A 173 -26.26 1.46 5.47
CA TYR A 173 -25.97 0.72 4.25
C TYR A 173 -26.51 -0.70 4.18
N LEU A 174 -26.89 -1.29 5.32
CA LEU A 174 -27.35 -2.67 5.30
C LEU A 174 -28.85 -2.75 4.97
N SER A 175 -29.16 -3.60 4.01
CA SER A 175 -30.51 -4.11 3.71
C SER A 175 -30.43 -5.60 3.39
N ALA A 176 -31.57 -6.28 3.35
CA ALA A 176 -31.63 -7.69 2.96
C ALA A 176 -30.99 -7.94 1.58
N ASP A 177 -31.28 -7.08 0.59
CA ASP A 177 -30.71 -7.18 -0.76
C ASP A 177 -29.19 -7.00 -0.76
N ARG A 178 -28.67 -6.01 -0.01
CA ARG A 178 -27.23 -5.76 0.10
C ARG A 178 -26.50 -6.88 0.83
N LEU A 179 -27.14 -7.49 1.83
CA LEU A 179 -26.62 -8.67 2.51
C LEU A 179 -26.52 -9.85 1.54
N GLN A 180 -27.58 -10.12 0.76
CA GLN A 180 -27.56 -11.20 -0.22
C GLN A 180 -26.50 -10.98 -1.31
N GLU A 181 -26.34 -9.75 -1.79
CA GLU A 181 -25.28 -9.35 -2.73
C GLU A 181 -23.90 -9.59 -2.12
N TYR A 182 -23.69 -9.16 -0.87
CA TYR A 182 -22.45 -9.40 -0.12
C TYR A 182 -22.09 -10.87 -0.01
N LEU A 183 -23.03 -11.70 0.45
CA LEU A 183 -22.79 -13.14 0.59
C LEU A 183 -22.49 -13.77 -0.77
N THR A 184 -23.22 -13.40 -1.83
CA THR A 184 -23.01 -13.92 -3.18
C THR A 184 -21.62 -13.57 -3.72
N SER A 185 -21.17 -12.32 -3.58
CA SER A 185 -19.82 -11.92 -3.98
C SER A 185 -18.74 -12.64 -3.16
N LEU A 186 -18.96 -12.77 -1.84
CA LEU A 186 -18.04 -13.47 -0.95
C LEU A 186 -17.89 -14.95 -1.34
N TYR A 187 -18.98 -15.68 -1.53
CA TYR A 187 -18.94 -17.09 -1.93
C TYR A 187 -18.19 -17.29 -3.25
N ARG A 188 -18.52 -16.48 -4.27
CA ARG A 188 -17.86 -16.53 -5.57
C ARG A 188 -16.35 -16.29 -5.47
N GLN A 189 -15.95 -15.32 -4.66
CA GLN A 189 -14.54 -15.03 -4.46
C GLN A 189 -13.84 -16.20 -3.75
N LEU A 190 -14.47 -16.81 -2.73
CA LEU A 190 -13.90 -17.94 -2.01
C LEU A 190 -13.75 -19.20 -2.88
N GLU A 191 -14.69 -19.44 -3.81
CA GLU A 191 -14.67 -20.61 -4.71
C GLU A 191 -13.45 -20.65 -5.64
N VAL A 192 -12.92 -19.49 -6.03
CA VAL A 192 -11.77 -19.40 -6.94
C VAL A 192 -10.42 -19.37 -6.22
N LEU A 193 -10.42 -19.33 -4.88
CA LEU A 193 -9.20 -19.30 -4.08
C LEU A 193 -8.65 -20.70 -3.80
N PRO A 194 -7.33 -20.83 -3.59
CA PRO A 194 -6.78 -22.05 -3.03
C PRO A 194 -7.43 -22.39 -1.68
N PRO A 195 -7.77 -23.67 -1.41
CA PRO A 195 -8.56 -24.05 -0.23
C PRO A 195 -8.02 -23.51 1.10
N LEU A 196 -6.71 -23.61 1.33
CA LEU A 196 -6.06 -23.07 2.53
C LEU A 196 -6.32 -21.56 2.72
N VAL A 197 -6.32 -20.80 1.63
CA VAL A 197 -6.55 -19.35 1.68
C VAL A 197 -8.01 -19.03 2.01
N ALA A 198 -8.95 -19.75 1.39
CA ALA A 198 -10.36 -19.63 1.70
C ALA A 198 -10.65 -20.00 3.17
N ASP A 199 -10.07 -21.09 3.65
CA ASP A 199 -10.20 -21.54 5.04
C ASP A 199 -9.65 -20.52 6.03
N ILE A 200 -8.45 -19.96 5.77
CA ILE A 200 -7.86 -18.91 6.60
C ILE A 200 -8.77 -17.68 6.65
N PHE A 201 -9.28 -17.24 5.49
CA PHE A 201 -10.15 -16.07 5.42
C PHE A 201 -11.44 -16.30 6.21
N MET A 202 -12.11 -17.43 5.99
CA MET A 202 -13.35 -17.78 6.69
C MET A 202 -13.16 -17.94 8.20
N ALA A 203 -12.08 -18.59 8.62
CA ALA A 203 -11.76 -18.74 10.04
C ALA A 203 -11.36 -17.42 10.72
N SER A 204 -10.98 -16.39 9.93
CA SER A 204 -10.70 -15.05 10.43
C SER A 204 -11.94 -14.17 10.58
N LEU A 205 -13.11 -14.63 10.10
CA LEU A 205 -14.38 -13.95 10.33
C LEU A 205 -14.87 -14.23 11.75
N VAL A 206 -15.51 -13.23 12.34
CA VAL A 206 -16.07 -13.31 13.70
C VAL A 206 -17.58 -13.42 13.58
N GLY A 207 -18.13 -14.45 14.20
CA GLY A 207 -19.56 -14.69 14.29
C GLY A 207 -20.19 -14.07 15.54
N ARG A 208 -21.47 -14.37 15.77
CA ARG A 208 -22.22 -13.99 16.97
C ARG A 208 -21.53 -14.41 18.28
N PRO A 209 -21.85 -13.80 19.44
CA PRO A 209 -21.13 -14.04 20.70
C PRO A 209 -21.00 -15.52 21.11
N GLU A 210 -21.98 -16.36 20.77
CA GLU A 210 -22.00 -17.78 21.12
C GLU A 210 -21.09 -18.65 20.24
N THR A 211 -20.49 -18.10 19.18
CA THR A 211 -19.57 -18.85 18.31
C THR A 211 -18.13 -18.74 18.79
N PHE A 212 -17.35 -19.81 18.54
CA PHE A 212 -15.90 -19.76 18.74
C PHE A 212 -15.25 -18.78 17.75
N ASN A 213 -14.70 -17.69 18.28
CA ASN A 213 -14.04 -16.63 17.51
C ASN A 213 -12.53 -16.69 17.79
N PRO A 214 -11.73 -17.34 16.92
CA PRO A 214 -10.32 -17.61 17.22
C PRO A 214 -9.47 -16.33 17.16
N THR A 215 -8.46 -16.25 18.03
CA THR A 215 -7.45 -15.19 17.96
C THR A 215 -6.51 -15.40 16.78
N SER A 216 -5.82 -14.34 16.33
CA SER A 216 -4.80 -14.46 15.29
C SER A 216 -3.66 -15.43 15.67
N GLU A 217 -3.34 -15.54 16.97
CA GLU A 217 -2.35 -16.52 17.46
C GLU A 217 -2.84 -17.96 17.35
N GLN A 218 -4.13 -18.20 17.65
CA GLN A 218 -4.74 -19.51 17.46
C GLN A 218 -4.79 -19.90 15.98
N LEU A 219 -5.14 -18.95 15.10
CA LEU A 219 -5.18 -19.18 13.65
C LEU A 219 -3.79 -19.47 13.06
N THR A 220 -2.77 -18.69 13.44
CA THR A 220 -1.39 -18.92 12.98
C THR A 220 -0.85 -20.27 13.43
N THR A 221 -1.19 -20.69 14.65
CA THR A 221 -0.83 -22.02 15.19
C THR A 221 -1.56 -23.13 14.43
N TYR A 222 -2.87 -23.01 14.24
CA TYR A 222 -3.71 -24.02 13.58
C TYR A 222 -3.30 -24.23 12.12
N PHE A 223 -3.20 -23.15 11.34
CA PHE A 223 -2.83 -23.19 9.93
C PHE A 223 -1.32 -23.32 9.69
N LYS A 224 -0.50 -23.22 10.75
CA LYS A 224 0.98 -23.26 10.69
C LYS A 224 1.56 -22.20 9.75
N VAL A 225 1.02 -20.99 9.82
CA VAL A 225 1.43 -19.82 9.01
C VAL A 225 1.93 -18.69 9.91
N SER A 226 2.77 -17.81 9.36
CA SER A 226 3.20 -16.61 10.08
C SER A 226 2.08 -15.59 10.20
N SER A 227 2.07 -14.78 11.24
CA SER A 227 1.10 -13.67 11.42
C SER A 227 1.07 -12.72 10.24
N SER A 228 2.22 -12.41 9.64
CA SER A 228 2.30 -11.54 8.46
C SER A 228 1.65 -12.15 7.22
N TYR A 229 1.65 -13.47 7.07
CA TYR A 229 0.94 -14.15 5.98
C TYR A 229 -0.56 -14.05 6.16
N LEU A 230 -1.04 -14.32 7.38
CA LEU A 230 -2.45 -14.23 7.72
C LEU A 230 -2.98 -12.81 7.48
N GLU A 231 -2.26 -11.79 7.96
CA GLU A 231 -2.66 -10.39 7.80
C GLU A 231 -2.65 -9.94 6.33
N ASP A 232 -1.63 -10.32 5.55
CA ASP A 232 -1.51 -9.92 4.15
C ASP A 232 -2.59 -10.57 3.28
N ILE A 233 -2.82 -11.89 3.43
CA ILE A 233 -3.89 -12.60 2.71
C ILE A 233 -5.27 -12.01 3.04
N TYR A 234 -5.55 -11.80 4.34
CA TYR A 234 -6.82 -11.23 4.75
C TYR A 234 -7.06 -9.85 4.14
N TRP A 235 -6.03 -9.00 4.17
CA TRP A 235 -6.11 -7.67 3.60
C TRP A 235 -6.28 -7.69 2.08
N GLN A 236 -5.50 -8.48 1.35
CA GLN A 236 -5.61 -8.56 -0.11
C GLN A 236 -6.99 -9.07 -0.55
N LEU A 237 -7.57 -10.03 0.16
CA LEU A 237 -8.92 -10.52 -0.10
C LEU A 237 -9.98 -9.45 0.16
N LEU A 238 -9.86 -8.71 1.26
CA LEU A 238 -10.77 -7.62 1.58
C LEU A 238 -10.72 -6.49 0.54
N VAL A 239 -9.53 -6.12 0.07
CA VAL A 239 -9.38 -5.12 -1.00
C VAL A 239 -9.90 -5.65 -2.34
N SER A 240 -9.71 -6.94 -2.64
CA SER A 240 -10.30 -7.54 -3.84
C SER A 240 -11.83 -7.58 -3.76
N LEU A 241 -12.42 -7.92 -2.60
CA LEU A 241 -13.87 -7.94 -2.40
C LEU A 241 -14.50 -6.55 -2.57
N LYS A 242 -13.79 -5.49 -2.16
CA LYS A 242 -14.18 -4.10 -2.38
C LYS A 242 -14.45 -3.79 -3.87
N GLN A 243 -13.69 -4.40 -4.79
CA GLN A 243 -13.84 -4.17 -6.23
C GLN A 243 -15.11 -4.80 -6.79
N GLU A 244 -15.62 -5.85 -6.15
CA GLU A 244 -16.75 -6.65 -6.62
C GLU A 244 -18.04 -6.42 -5.82
N ASN A 245 -17.99 -5.70 -4.70
CA ASN A 245 -19.13 -5.55 -3.81
C ASN A 245 -19.33 -4.12 -3.29
N GLN A 246 -20.53 -3.58 -3.51
CA GLN A 246 -20.84 -2.20 -3.15
C GLN A 246 -20.86 -1.95 -1.63
N LEU A 247 -21.29 -2.92 -0.81
CA LEU A 247 -21.29 -2.77 0.65
C LEU A 247 -19.86 -2.60 1.18
N ILE A 248 -18.93 -3.41 0.68
CA ILE A 248 -17.51 -3.30 1.03
C ILE A 248 -16.89 -2.03 0.46
N SER A 249 -17.23 -1.64 -0.76
CA SER A 249 -16.82 -0.35 -1.33
C SER A 249 -17.27 0.84 -0.46
N ASN A 250 -18.52 0.81 0.03
CA ASN A 250 -19.04 1.82 0.94
C ASN A 250 -18.30 1.83 2.28
N LEU A 251 -17.90 0.68 2.82
CA LEU A 251 -17.13 0.58 4.05
C LEU A 251 -15.80 1.33 3.93
N PHE A 252 -15.09 1.14 2.81
CA PHE A 252 -13.85 1.87 2.54
C PHE A 252 -14.09 3.38 2.37
N ALA A 253 -15.13 3.77 1.62
CA ALA A 253 -15.45 5.17 1.40
C ALA A 253 -15.80 5.92 2.70
N GLU A 254 -16.62 5.31 3.57
CA GLU A 254 -16.95 5.88 4.87
C GLU A 254 -15.75 5.89 5.82
N ALA A 255 -14.90 4.85 5.79
CA ALA A 255 -13.67 4.86 6.58
C ALA A 255 -12.75 6.01 6.17
N VAL A 256 -12.61 6.28 4.87
CA VAL A 256 -11.88 7.46 4.36
C VAL A 256 -12.49 8.76 4.84
N LYS A 257 -13.83 8.87 4.81
CA LYS A 257 -14.54 10.08 5.24
C LYS A 257 -14.40 10.36 6.74
N VAL A 258 -14.48 9.32 7.57
CA VAL A 258 -14.49 9.47 9.04
C VAL A 258 -13.08 9.57 9.61
N PHE A 259 -12.15 8.73 9.15
CA PHE A 259 -10.81 8.64 9.75
C PHE A 259 -9.72 9.35 8.92
N GLY A 260 -10.01 9.70 7.66
CA GLY A 260 -9.04 10.32 6.76
C GLY A 260 -8.03 9.32 6.16
N ILE A 261 -7.70 9.47 4.88
CA ILE A 261 -6.76 8.57 4.19
C ILE A 261 -5.28 8.93 4.42
N VAL A 262 -5.02 10.16 4.85
CA VAL A 262 -3.69 10.70 5.11
C VAL A 262 -3.49 10.97 6.61
N PRO A 263 -2.23 11.07 7.07
CA PRO A 263 -1.95 11.53 8.41
C PRO A 263 -2.58 12.90 8.69
N VAL A 264 -3.05 13.13 9.92
CA VAL A 264 -3.71 14.39 10.36
C VAL A 264 -2.88 15.63 10.01
N THR A 265 -1.55 15.53 10.04
CA THR A 265 -0.67 16.65 9.68
C THR A 265 -0.80 17.08 8.21
N TYR A 266 -1.07 16.14 7.30
CA TYR A 266 -1.29 16.44 5.88
C TYR A 266 -2.67 17.05 5.69
N GLN A 267 -3.69 16.48 6.34
CA GLN A 267 -5.07 16.98 6.28
C GLN A 267 -5.13 18.46 6.65
N LYS A 268 -4.48 18.87 7.74
CA LYS A 268 -4.43 20.29 8.12
C LYS A 268 -3.79 21.22 7.06
N SER A 269 -2.86 20.72 6.24
CA SER A 269 -2.31 21.49 5.11
C SER A 269 -3.30 21.57 3.95
N VAL A 270 -4.03 20.48 3.69
CA VAL A 270 -5.09 20.40 2.68
C VAL A 270 -6.26 21.32 3.05
N ASP A 271 -6.70 21.32 4.30
CA ASP A 271 -7.80 22.16 4.78
C ASP A 271 -7.51 23.65 4.56
N LEU A 272 -6.27 24.09 4.81
CA LEU A 272 -5.85 25.46 4.55
C LEU A 272 -5.80 25.76 3.04
N TYR A 273 -5.34 24.80 2.24
CA TYR A 273 -5.33 24.95 0.78
C TYR A 273 -6.75 25.04 0.20
N GLN A 274 -7.70 24.23 0.69
CA GLN A 274 -9.10 24.27 0.29
C GLN A 274 -9.81 25.57 0.70
N ARG A 275 -9.29 26.28 1.71
CA ARG A 275 -9.69 27.66 2.06
C ARG A 275 -9.01 28.73 1.20
N SER A 276 -8.41 28.33 0.08
CA SER A 276 -7.76 29.21 -0.90
C SER A 276 -6.54 29.98 -0.38
N TYR A 277 -5.88 29.51 0.69
CA TYR A 277 -4.59 30.09 1.10
C TYR A 277 -3.46 29.68 0.14
N SER A 278 -2.56 30.62 -0.14
CA SER A 278 -1.35 30.34 -0.93
C SER A 278 -0.38 29.41 -0.19
N LEU A 279 0.47 28.69 -0.93
CA LEU A 279 1.45 27.77 -0.34
C LEU A 279 2.36 28.45 0.70
N ASP A 280 2.79 29.68 0.44
CA ASP A 280 3.63 30.45 1.37
C ASP A 280 2.86 30.89 2.63
N LYS A 281 1.57 31.22 2.47
CA LYS A 281 0.71 31.54 3.62
C LYS A 281 0.47 30.30 4.47
N ILE A 282 0.23 29.15 3.84
CA ILE A 282 0.09 27.87 4.55
C ILE A 282 1.37 27.53 5.28
N ALA A 283 2.54 27.62 4.62
CA ALA A 283 3.85 27.40 5.22
C ALA A 283 4.06 28.27 6.47
N THR A 284 3.71 29.56 6.39
CA THR A 284 3.77 30.51 7.52
C THR A 284 2.83 30.12 8.66
N LEU A 285 1.54 29.87 8.38
CA LEU A 285 0.54 29.48 9.40
C LEU A 285 0.90 28.15 10.09
N ARG A 286 1.55 27.26 9.35
CA ARG A 286 1.95 25.92 9.79
C ARG A 286 3.31 25.88 10.46
N GLN A 287 4.11 26.94 10.33
CA GLN A 287 5.53 26.95 10.69
C GLN A 287 6.31 25.80 10.03
N LEU A 288 6.03 25.53 8.75
CA LEU A 288 6.67 24.48 7.95
C LEU A 288 7.33 25.07 6.72
N LYS A 289 8.30 24.35 6.14
CA LYS A 289 8.88 24.74 4.85
C LYS A 289 7.84 24.60 3.74
N ALA A 290 7.86 25.48 2.74
CA ALA A 290 6.98 25.37 1.57
C ALA A 290 7.12 24.00 0.86
N SER A 291 8.32 23.43 0.83
CA SER A 291 8.55 22.08 0.30
C SER A 291 7.80 20.98 1.06
N THR A 292 7.61 21.13 2.37
CA THR A 292 6.83 20.20 3.20
C THR A 292 5.34 20.33 2.90
N ILE A 293 4.83 21.55 2.73
CA ILE A 293 3.43 21.78 2.32
C ILE A 293 3.18 21.14 0.96
N VAL A 294 4.08 21.35 -0.01
CA VAL A 294 4.01 20.73 -1.33
C VAL A 294 4.01 19.20 -1.25
N GLU A 295 4.82 18.59 -0.38
CA GLU A 295 4.81 17.15 -0.14
C GLU A 295 3.45 16.67 0.39
N HIS A 296 2.88 17.35 1.38
CA HIS A 296 1.55 17.00 1.92
C HIS A 296 0.46 17.05 0.84
N LEU A 297 0.39 18.14 0.07
CA LEU A 297 -0.62 18.32 -0.97
C LEU A 297 -0.43 17.35 -2.13
N PHE A 298 0.82 17.04 -2.49
CA PHE A 298 1.13 16.06 -3.51
C PHE A 298 0.70 14.66 -3.12
N LEU A 299 1.07 14.20 -1.92
CA LEU A 299 0.66 12.89 -1.44
C LEU A 299 -0.87 12.78 -1.33
N TYR A 300 -1.54 13.82 -0.85
CA TYR A 300 -2.99 13.85 -0.84
C TYR A 300 -3.59 13.76 -2.26
N SER A 301 -3.03 14.48 -3.23
CA SER A 301 -3.47 14.41 -4.64
C SER A 301 -3.23 13.05 -5.29
N LEU A 302 -2.33 12.22 -4.77
CA LEU A 302 -2.19 10.84 -5.26
C LEU A 302 -3.25 9.91 -4.65
N LEU A 303 -3.79 10.22 -3.48
CA LEU A 303 -4.69 9.32 -2.75
C LEU A 303 -6.18 9.64 -2.95
N ILE A 304 -6.49 10.90 -3.29
CA ILE A 304 -7.85 11.41 -3.49
C ILE A 304 -8.02 11.87 -4.95
N PRO A 305 -8.79 11.13 -5.78
CA PRO A 305 -9.01 11.44 -7.20
C PRO A 305 -9.48 12.86 -7.48
N ASP A 306 -10.43 13.36 -6.69
CA ASP A 306 -11.04 14.68 -6.93
C ASP A 306 -10.21 15.84 -6.39
N PHE A 307 -9.02 15.58 -5.84
CA PHE A 307 -8.13 16.62 -5.33
C PHE A 307 -6.90 16.78 -6.21
N SER A 308 -6.65 18.01 -6.64
CA SER A 308 -5.37 18.39 -7.19
C SER A 308 -5.00 19.81 -6.81
N PHE A 309 -3.73 20.01 -6.49
CA PHE A 309 -3.14 21.35 -6.42
C PHE A 309 -2.30 21.69 -7.65
N ARG A 310 -2.34 20.83 -8.70
CA ARG A 310 -1.66 21.02 -9.98
C ARG A 310 -2.07 22.30 -10.70
N ASN A 311 -3.24 22.86 -10.40
CA ASN A 311 -3.70 24.13 -10.94
C ASN A 311 -2.79 25.31 -10.55
N ASN A 312 -1.90 25.15 -9.56
CA ASN A 312 -0.86 26.13 -9.22
C ASN A 312 0.40 25.99 -10.09
N HIS A 313 0.42 25.06 -11.05
CA HIS A 313 1.56 24.75 -11.88
C HIS A 313 1.25 25.06 -13.34
N ASP A 314 2.12 25.86 -13.95
CA ASP A 314 2.13 26.05 -15.40
C ASP A 314 2.24 24.70 -16.16
N PRO A 315 1.22 24.30 -16.94
CA PRO A 315 1.22 23.05 -17.69
C PRO A 315 2.37 22.94 -18.69
N LEU A 316 2.82 24.06 -19.26
CA LEU A 316 3.93 24.09 -20.21
C LEU A 316 5.24 23.68 -19.53
N LEU A 317 5.48 24.15 -18.30
CA LEU A 317 6.67 23.78 -17.53
C LEU A 317 6.66 22.32 -17.11
N ILE A 318 5.48 21.75 -16.80
CA ILE A 318 5.36 20.30 -16.57
C ILE A 318 5.77 19.53 -17.83
N LYS A 319 5.26 19.94 -19.00
CA LYS A 319 5.59 19.33 -20.29
C LYS A 319 7.09 19.42 -20.61
N GLN A 320 7.71 20.59 -20.41
CA GLN A 320 9.16 20.77 -20.60
C GLN A 320 9.98 19.92 -19.62
N THR A 321 9.55 19.85 -18.36
CA THR A 321 10.19 19.00 -17.34
C THR A 321 10.12 17.53 -17.73
N ARG A 322 8.96 17.07 -18.21
CA ARG A 322 8.76 15.71 -18.73
C ARG A 322 9.72 15.41 -19.88
N GLN A 323 9.80 16.27 -20.88
CA GLN A 323 10.70 16.10 -22.03
C GLN A 323 12.17 16.00 -21.60
N TYR A 324 12.58 16.77 -20.58
CA TYR A 324 13.93 16.65 -20.02
C TYR A 324 14.16 15.30 -19.32
N ILE A 325 13.20 14.82 -18.54
CA ILE A 325 13.28 13.49 -17.90
C ILE A 325 13.43 12.40 -18.96
N GLU A 326 12.60 12.40 -20.00
CA GLU A 326 12.65 11.42 -21.09
C GLU A 326 14.01 11.45 -21.82
N GLN A 327 14.59 12.63 -22.03
CA GLN A 327 15.92 12.77 -22.63
C GLN A 327 17.02 12.20 -21.73
N CYS A 328 16.97 12.46 -20.42
CA CYS A 328 17.90 11.85 -19.46
C CYS A 328 17.80 10.33 -19.47
N GLN A 329 16.58 9.77 -19.51
CA GLN A 329 16.34 8.33 -19.57
C GLN A 329 16.92 7.73 -20.87
N LYS A 330 16.59 8.30 -22.03
CA LYS A 330 17.11 7.85 -23.34
C LYS A 330 18.63 7.88 -23.42
N SER A 331 19.25 8.93 -22.86
CA SER A 331 20.70 9.09 -22.84
C SER A 331 21.40 8.36 -21.69
N LYS A 332 20.67 7.63 -20.84
CA LYS A 332 21.18 6.98 -19.62
C LYS A 332 21.94 7.95 -18.70
N LYS A 333 21.58 9.24 -18.73
CA LYS A 333 22.19 10.29 -17.91
C LYS A 333 21.40 10.49 -16.62
N ARG A 334 22.11 10.78 -15.54
CA ARG A 334 21.48 11.17 -14.28
C ARG A 334 20.73 12.48 -14.46
N LEU A 335 19.47 12.51 -14.01
CA LEU A 335 18.72 13.76 -13.90
C LEU A 335 19.30 14.61 -12.77
N LEU A 336 19.69 15.84 -13.09
CA LEU A 336 20.11 16.85 -12.13
C LEU A 336 19.11 18.00 -12.13
N PHE A 337 18.60 18.35 -10.94
CA PHE A 337 17.60 19.40 -10.82
C PHE A 337 18.17 20.78 -11.16
N SER A 338 19.47 21.00 -10.92
CA SER A 338 20.20 22.20 -11.34
C SER A 338 20.15 22.41 -12.85
N ASP A 339 20.31 21.34 -13.61
CA ASP A 339 20.38 21.39 -15.06
C ASP A 339 18.99 21.63 -15.65
N LEU A 340 17.96 21.04 -15.04
CA LEU A 340 16.57 21.33 -15.36
C LEU A 340 16.26 22.82 -15.16
N LYS A 341 16.64 23.41 -14.02
CA LYS A 341 16.42 24.84 -13.74
C LYS A 341 17.06 25.74 -14.77
N LYS A 342 18.33 25.48 -15.12
CA LYS A 342 19.07 26.19 -16.17
C LYS A 342 18.38 26.08 -17.52
N ARG A 343 17.94 24.87 -17.89
CA ARG A 343 17.27 24.62 -19.17
C ARG A 343 15.92 25.32 -19.28
N ILE A 344 15.15 25.35 -18.19
CA ILE A 344 13.85 26.02 -18.13
C ILE A 344 14.00 27.55 -17.98
N GLY A 345 15.17 28.04 -17.57
CA GLY A 345 15.40 29.46 -17.29
C GLY A 345 14.65 29.95 -16.05
N ARG A 346 14.43 29.07 -15.06
CA ARG A 346 13.77 29.43 -13.78
C ARG A 346 14.53 28.86 -12.58
N ASP A 347 15.29 29.71 -11.89
CA ASP A 347 16.06 29.32 -10.70
C ASP A 347 15.18 28.93 -9.52
N ASN A 348 13.99 29.52 -9.41
CA ASN A 348 13.02 29.25 -8.35
C ASN A 348 12.00 28.14 -8.71
N LEU A 349 12.28 27.30 -9.71
CA LEU A 349 11.40 26.18 -10.06
C LEU A 349 11.22 25.24 -8.86
N PRO A 350 9.98 25.02 -8.36
CA PRO A 350 9.69 24.05 -7.31
C PRO A 350 9.89 22.60 -7.77
N TYR A 351 10.33 21.72 -6.86
CA TYR A 351 10.54 20.30 -7.19
C TYR A 351 9.24 19.55 -7.54
N SER A 352 8.07 20.08 -7.15
CA SER A 352 6.76 19.52 -7.55
C SER A 352 6.57 19.39 -9.06
N TYR A 353 7.22 20.24 -9.87
CA TYR A 353 7.20 20.08 -11.32
C TYR A 353 7.81 18.74 -11.76
N VAL A 354 8.89 18.31 -11.10
CA VAL A 354 9.52 17.01 -11.33
C VAL A 354 8.59 15.89 -10.88
N LEU A 355 7.93 16.04 -9.74
CA LEU A 355 7.00 15.04 -9.21
C LEU A 355 5.82 14.81 -10.17
N PHE A 356 5.13 15.88 -10.59
CA PHE A 356 4.01 15.79 -11.53
C PHE A 356 4.45 15.28 -12.90
N ALA A 357 5.62 15.71 -13.40
CA ALA A 357 6.13 15.22 -14.67
C ALA A 357 6.41 13.71 -14.62
N ARG A 358 6.99 13.20 -13.52
CA ARG A 358 7.24 11.76 -13.34
C ARG A 358 5.95 10.95 -13.23
N ILE A 359 4.98 11.38 -12.43
CA ILE A 359 3.67 10.69 -12.37
C ILE A 359 2.97 10.72 -13.74
N SER A 360 3.09 11.80 -14.50
CA SER A 360 2.51 11.86 -15.85
C SER A 360 3.16 10.90 -16.86
N LEU A 361 4.39 10.44 -16.59
CA LEU A 361 5.08 9.45 -17.42
C LEU A 361 4.61 8.02 -17.12
N THR A 362 4.08 7.77 -15.92
CA THR A 362 3.61 6.44 -15.50
C THR A 362 2.14 6.20 -15.81
N GLY A 363 1.44 7.18 -16.39
CA GLY A 363 0.00 7.12 -16.62
C GLY A 363 -0.84 7.46 -15.38
N GLY A 364 -0.23 7.96 -14.29
CA GLY A 364 -0.92 8.24 -13.04
C GLY A 364 -0.73 7.15 -11.98
N VAL A 365 -1.68 7.08 -11.05
CA VAL A 365 -1.80 6.00 -10.05
C VAL A 365 -3.02 5.12 -10.40
N PRO A 366 -3.07 3.85 -9.99
CA PRO A 366 -4.08 2.89 -10.49
C PRO A 366 -5.54 3.16 -10.14
N TRP A 367 -5.81 4.07 -9.19
CA TRP A 367 -7.16 4.37 -8.68
C TRP A 367 -7.63 5.79 -9.01
N HIS A 368 -6.96 6.45 -9.98
CA HIS A 368 -7.35 7.75 -10.53
C HIS A 368 -7.97 7.59 -11.91
#